data_AF-A0A1E3XAU8-F1
#
_entry.id   AF-A0A1E3XAU8-F1
#
_cell.length_a   1.000
_cell.length_b   1.000
_cell.length_c   1.000
_cell.angle_alpha   90.00
_cell.angle_beta   90.00
_cell.angle_gamma   90.00
#
_symmetry.space_group_name_H-M   'P 1'
#
loop_
_entity.id
_entity.type
_entity.pdbx_description
1 polymer ?
#
loop_
_entity_poly.entity_id
_entity_poly.type
_entity_poly.pdbx_seq_one_letter_code
_entity_poly.pdbx_strand_id
1 'polypeptide(L)'
;MNLVSCPAKNCPTVRWALGKLKDVRACESLIASLKDKNLEVVAAAYSFFIKRGMSDTETVLIEALDKYGTKKMAMDFLSCRNSDLKEAAYEWAKIRGYKIKPYPDSIDVPVWGNNG
;
A
#
# COMPACT_ATOMS: atom_id res chain seq x y z
N MET A 1 5.51 -6.53 44.43
CA MET A 1 5.13 -7.56 43.43
C MET A 1 3.82 -8.19 43.85
N ASN A 2 2.78 -8.15 43.02
CA ASN A 2 1.61 -9.01 43.22
C ASN A 2 1.05 -9.40 41.85
N LEU A 3 1.32 -10.65 41.49
CA LEU A 3 0.60 -11.37 40.45
C LEU A 3 -0.72 -11.81 41.07
N VAL A 4 -1.84 -11.28 40.60
CA VAL A 4 -3.15 -11.91 40.80
C VAL A 4 -3.74 -12.21 39.42
N SER A 5 -3.74 -13.51 39.17
CA SER A 5 -4.32 -14.27 38.07
C SER A 5 -5.77 -13.86 37.74
N CYS A 6 -6.02 -13.46 36.50
CA CYS A 6 -7.38 -13.42 35.95
C CYS A 6 -7.74 -14.81 35.40
N PRO A 7 -8.94 -15.35 35.70
CA PRO A 7 -9.32 -16.70 35.30
C PRO A 7 -9.56 -16.76 33.79
N ALA A 8 -8.86 -17.68 33.15
CA ALA A 8 -9.03 -18.03 31.74
C ALA A 8 -10.47 -18.49 31.47
N LYS A 9 -11.35 -17.59 31.03
CA LYS A 9 -12.63 -17.91 30.38
C LYS A 9 -12.89 -16.94 29.23
N ASN A 10 -12.54 -17.40 28.03
CA ASN A 10 -13.23 -17.12 26.76
C ASN A 10 -13.44 -15.64 26.36
N CYS A 11 -12.36 -14.91 26.09
CA CYS A 11 -12.43 -13.61 25.40
C CYS A 11 -12.00 -13.77 23.93
N PRO A 12 -12.89 -13.61 22.92
CA PRO A 12 -12.50 -13.61 21.51
C PRO A 12 -11.69 -12.35 21.11
N THR A 13 -11.37 -11.48 22.07
CA THR A 13 -10.89 -10.11 21.86
C THR A 13 -9.38 -9.98 21.63
N VAL A 14 -8.56 -10.95 22.01
CA VAL A 14 -7.10 -10.87 21.74
C VAL A 14 -6.77 -11.05 20.25
N ARG A 15 -7.57 -11.83 19.51
CA ARG A 15 -7.34 -12.05 18.06
C ARG A 15 -7.65 -10.80 17.24
N TRP A 16 -8.66 -10.02 17.62
CA TRP A 16 -8.99 -8.75 16.95
C TRP A 16 -7.97 -7.65 17.28
N ALA A 17 -7.52 -7.60 18.54
CA ALA A 17 -6.49 -6.65 18.95
C ALA A 17 -5.15 -6.91 18.24
N LEU A 18 -4.73 -8.18 18.08
CA LEU A 18 -3.46 -8.52 17.43
C LEU A 18 -3.41 -8.18 15.93
N GLY A 19 -4.49 -8.40 15.19
CA GLY A 19 -4.58 -8.02 13.77
C GLY A 19 -4.43 -6.51 13.59
N LYS A 20 -5.21 -5.72 14.34
CA LYS A 20 -5.13 -4.25 14.31
C LYS A 20 -3.78 -3.72 14.79
N LEU A 21 -3.16 -4.33 15.80
CA LEU A 21 -1.82 -3.93 16.27
C LEU A 21 -0.73 -4.22 15.23
N LYS A 22 -0.87 -5.31 14.46
CA LYS A 22 0.04 -5.62 13.35
C LYS A 22 -0.13 -4.62 12.22
N ASP A 23 -1.37 -4.25 11.90
CA ASP A 23 -1.65 -3.23 10.91
C ASP A 23 -1.12 -1.87 11.35
N VAL A 24 -1.39 -1.42 12.59
CA VAL A 24 -0.93 -0.11 13.09
C VAL A 24 0.60 -0.01 13.10
N ARG A 25 1.31 -1.04 13.59
CA ARG A 25 2.79 -1.04 13.55
C ARG A 25 3.32 -1.12 12.13
N ALA A 26 2.67 -1.89 11.25
CA ALA A 26 3.05 -1.93 9.83
C ALA A 26 2.82 -0.57 9.17
N CYS A 27 1.73 0.13 9.47
CA CYS A 27 1.44 1.48 8.99
C CYS A 27 2.56 2.44 9.41
N GLU A 28 2.91 2.47 10.70
CA GLU A 28 3.95 3.36 11.23
C GLU A 28 5.33 3.03 10.65
N SER A 29 5.67 1.75 10.53
CA SER A 29 6.93 1.31 9.93
C SER A 29 7.02 1.66 8.44
N LEU A 30 5.90 1.57 7.71
CA LEU A 30 5.82 1.94 6.30
C LEU A 30 5.89 3.45 6.11
N ILE A 31 5.25 4.23 6.97
CA ILE A 31 5.35 5.69 6.98
C ILE A 31 6.77 6.14 7.35
N ALA A 32 7.44 5.46 8.28
CA ALA A 32 8.85 5.72 8.58
C ALA A 32 9.74 5.44 7.35
N SER A 33 9.44 4.38 6.59
CA SER A 33 10.16 4.06 5.36
C SER A 33 10.01 5.14 4.29
N LEU A 34 8.89 5.88 4.27
CA LEU A 34 8.74 7.08 3.43
C LEU A 34 9.68 8.22 3.86
N LYS A 35 9.84 8.45 5.17
CA LYS A 35 10.75 9.46 5.71
C LYS A 35 12.21 9.14 5.39
N ASP A 36 12.56 7.87 5.50
CA ASP A 36 13.89 7.36 5.20
C ASP A 36 14.12 7.16 3.69
N LYS A 37 13.11 7.49 2.85
CA LYS A 37 13.12 7.34 1.39
C LYS A 37 13.58 5.95 0.92
N ASN A 38 13.20 4.91 1.66
CA ASN A 38 13.50 3.55 1.25
C ASN A 38 12.52 3.12 0.15
N LEU A 39 12.82 3.56 -1.08
CA LEU A 39 11.98 3.38 -2.26
C LEU A 39 11.72 1.90 -2.60
N GLU A 40 12.62 0.99 -2.22
CA GLU A 40 12.42 -0.46 -2.41
C GLU A 40 11.27 -0.97 -1.52
N VAL A 41 11.28 -0.59 -0.25
CA VAL A 41 10.20 -0.93 0.70
C VAL A 41 8.88 -0.28 0.27
N VAL A 42 8.93 0.96 -0.23
CA VAL A 42 7.75 1.65 -0.77
C VAL A 42 7.20 0.93 -1.99
N ALA A 43 8.06 0.50 -2.92
CA ALA A 43 7.67 -0.29 -4.10
C ALA A 43 7.17 -1.70 -3.74
N ALA A 44 7.52 -2.26 -2.59
CA ALA A 44 6.93 -3.50 -2.10
C ALA A 44 5.55 -3.28 -1.45
N ALA A 45 5.35 -2.11 -0.84
CA ALA A 45 4.16 -1.79 -0.05
C ALA A 45 3.19 -0.79 -0.72
N TYR A 46 3.37 -0.47 -2.00
CA TYR A 46 2.55 0.52 -2.71
C TYR A 46 1.04 0.28 -2.60
N SER A 47 0.60 -0.98 -2.59
CA SER A 47 -0.82 -1.35 -2.49
C SER A 47 -1.45 -0.89 -1.17
N PHE A 48 -0.67 -0.85 -0.09
CA PHE A 48 -1.09 -0.33 1.20
C PHE A 48 -1.30 1.19 1.14
N PHE A 49 -0.37 1.92 0.53
CA PHE A 49 -0.47 3.38 0.38
C PHE A 49 -1.64 3.78 -0.51
N ILE A 50 -1.86 3.06 -1.62
CA ILE A 50 -3.03 3.26 -2.49
C ILE A 50 -4.32 3.10 -1.69
N LYS A 51 -4.50 1.96 -1.01
CA LYS A 51 -5.73 1.71 -0.23
C LYS A 51 -5.97 2.77 0.84
N ARG A 52 -4.90 3.28 1.47
CA ARG A 52 -4.98 4.37 2.45
C ARG A 52 -5.31 5.73 1.83
N GLY A 53 -4.97 5.96 0.56
CA GLY A 53 -5.24 7.21 -0.15
C GLY A 53 -4.53 8.43 0.43
N MET A 54 -3.29 8.28 0.92
CA MET A 54 -2.55 9.39 1.50
C MET A 54 -2.05 10.35 0.40
N SER A 55 -2.59 11.57 0.38
CA SER A 55 -2.34 12.60 -0.63
C SER A 55 -0.87 13.02 -0.79
N ASP A 56 -0.03 12.82 0.22
CA ASP A 56 1.40 13.21 0.16
C ASP A 56 2.33 12.05 -0.24
N THR A 57 1.77 10.88 -0.58
CA THR A 57 2.57 9.71 -0.95
C THR A 57 2.72 9.50 -2.45
N GLU A 58 1.98 10.27 -3.26
CA GLU A 58 1.97 10.16 -4.71
C GLU A 58 3.36 10.33 -5.32
N THR A 59 4.09 11.36 -4.90
CA THR A 59 5.45 11.65 -5.38
C THR A 59 6.43 10.51 -5.07
N VAL A 60 6.42 10.00 -3.85
CA VAL A 60 7.29 8.88 -3.43
C VAL A 60 6.90 7.58 -4.13
N LEU A 61 5.62 7.35 -4.37
CA LEU A 61 5.12 6.22 -5.14
C LEU A 61 5.56 6.28 -6.62
N ILE A 62 5.55 7.48 -7.21
CA ILE A 62 6.04 7.71 -8.58
C ILE A 62 7.56 7.47 -8.66
N GLU A 63 8.33 7.99 -7.70
CA GLU A 63 9.78 7.73 -7.62
C GLU A 63 10.08 6.24 -7.44
N ALA A 64 9.29 5.55 -6.61
CA ALA A 64 9.41 4.11 -6.40
C ALA A 64 9.06 3.31 -7.67
N LEU A 65 8.04 3.72 -8.42
CA LEU A 65 7.71 3.15 -9.72
C LEU A 65 8.86 3.38 -10.72
N ASP A 66 9.45 4.58 -10.75
CA ASP A 66 10.54 4.86 -11.68
C ASP A 66 11.75 3.95 -11.46
N LYS A 67 12.16 3.77 -10.20
CA LYS A 67 13.36 3.01 -9.83
C LYS A 67 13.15 1.49 -9.75
N TYR A 68 12.06 1.06 -9.13
CA TYR A 68 11.78 -0.35 -8.79
C TYR A 68 10.45 -0.86 -9.39
N GLY A 69 9.82 -0.08 -10.25
CA GLY A 69 8.51 -0.39 -10.79
C GLY A 69 8.45 -1.69 -11.56
N THR A 70 7.29 -2.34 -11.44
CA THR A 70 6.95 -3.54 -12.19
C THR A 70 5.71 -3.27 -13.04
N LYS A 71 5.47 -4.10 -14.06
CA LYS A 71 4.24 -4.01 -14.87
C LYS A 71 2.97 -4.07 -14.01
N LYS A 72 2.98 -4.94 -12.98
CA LYS A 72 1.87 -5.06 -12.03
C LYS A 72 1.64 -3.76 -11.26
N MET A 73 2.70 -3.17 -10.72
CA MET A 73 2.62 -1.89 -10.01
C MET A 73 2.05 -0.78 -10.91
N ALA A 74 2.54 -0.66 -12.15
CA ALA A 74 2.01 0.30 -13.11
C ALA A 74 0.53 0.04 -13.45
N MET A 75 0.12 -1.22 -13.62
CA MET A 75 -1.29 -1.56 -13.84
C MET A 75 -2.18 -1.23 -12.64
N ASP A 76 -1.71 -1.49 -11.43
CA ASP A 76 -2.43 -1.13 -10.20
C ASP A 76 -2.60 0.40 -10.09
N PHE A 77 -1.58 1.18 -10.47
CA PHE A 77 -1.65 2.65 -10.52
C PHE A 77 -2.64 3.16 -11.60
N LEU A 78 -2.75 2.47 -12.73
CA LEU A 78 -3.77 2.79 -13.73
C LEU A 78 -5.20 2.60 -13.21
N SER A 79 -5.39 1.58 -12.37
CA SER A 79 -6.69 1.17 -11.87
C SER A 79 -7.10 1.86 -10.57
N CYS A 80 -6.19 2.54 -9.86
CA CYS A 80 -6.45 3.06 -8.52
C CYS A 80 -7.31 4.34 -8.47
N ARG A 81 -7.84 4.84 -9.59
CA ARG A 81 -8.70 6.05 -9.67
C ARG A 81 -8.04 7.36 -9.18
N ASN A 82 -6.71 7.39 -9.08
CA ASN A 82 -5.92 8.59 -8.86
C ASN A 82 -5.31 9.05 -10.21
N SER A 83 -5.55 10.29 -10.61
CA SER A 83 -5.12 10.81 -11.92
C SER A 83 -3.60 10.87 -12.05
N ASP A 84 -2.92 11.33 -11.02
CA ASP A 84 -1.48 11.56 -11.01
C ASP A 84 -0.71 10.23 -11.09
N LEU A 85 -1.14 9.24 -10.31
CA LEU A 85 -0.58 7.89 -10.38
C LEU A 85 -0.86 7.21 -11.73
N LYS A 86 -2.05 7.41 -12.29
CA LYS A 86 -2.41 6.88 -13.60
C LYS A 86 -1.53 7.46 -14.71
N GLU A 87 -1.33 8.77 -14.72
CA GLU A 87 -0.49 9.45 -15.70
C GLU A 87 0.97 9.01 -15.58
N ALA A 88 1.51 8.98 -14.36
CA ALA A 88 2.86 8.51 -14.11
C ALA A 88 3.08 7.05 -14.56
N ALA A 89 2.11 6.17 -14.33
CA ALA A 89 2.17 4.79 -14.79
C ALA A 89 2.19 4.67 -16.33
N TYR A 90 1.41 5.49 -17.02
CA TYR A 90 1.40 5.54 -18.49
C TYR A 90 2.75 5.99 -19.04
N GLU A 91 3.30 7.10 -18.54
CA GLU A 91 4.58 7.62 -19.00
C GLU A 91 5.72 6.65 -18.69
N TRP A 92 5.74 6.06 -17.48
CA TRP A 92 6.71 5.03 -17.12
C TRP A 92 6.70 3.85 -18.09
N ALA A 93 5.51 3.34 -18.43
CA ALA A 93 5.39 2.22 -19.36
C ALA A 93 5.79 2.61 -20.79
N LYS A 94 5.41 3.80 -21.23
CA LYS A 94 5.74 4.34 -22.56
C LYS A 94 7.25 4.50 -22.74
N ILE A 95 7.94 5.12 -21.77
CA ILE A 95 9.40 5.29 -21.77
C ILE A 95 10.11 3.94 -21.87
N ARG A 96 9.58 2.92 -21.19
CA ARG A 96 10.16 1.56 -21.16
C ARG A 96 9.66 0.65 -22.28
N GLY A 97 8.82 1.15 -23.19
CA GLY A 97 8.26 0.36 -24.29
C GLY A 97 7.27 -0.73 -23.87
N TYR A 98 6.72 -0.64 -22.66
CA TYR A 98 5.71 -1.58 -22.15
C TYR A 98 4.30 -1.20 -22.60
N LYS A 99 3.55 -2.20 -23.06
CA LYS A 99 2.11 -2.09 -23.29
C LYS A 99 1.37 -2.50 -22.03
N ILE A 100 1.04 -1.53 -21.18
CA ILE A 100 0.18 -1.74 -20.01
C ILE A 100 -1.27 -1.38 -20.35
N LYS A 101 -2.22 -2.10 -19.76
CA LYS A 101 -3.65 -1.82 -19.83
C LYS A 101 -4.20 -1.91 -18.40
N PRO A 102 -5.22 -1.10 -18.03
CA PRO A 102 -5.90 -1.29 -16.76
C PRO A 102 -6.51 -2.69 -16.72
N TYR A 103 -6.65 -3.25 -15.51
CA TYR A 103 -7.31 -4.53 -15.34
C TYR A 103 -8.78 -4.46 -15.80
N PRO A 104 -9.34 -5.54 -16.36
CA PRO A 104 -10.78 -5.66 -16.56
C PRO A 104 -11.52 -5.49 -15.22
N ASP A 105 -12.74 -4.94 -15.28
CA ASP A 105 -13.55 -4.47 -14.13
C ASP A 105 -13.83 -5.52 -13.03
N SER A 106 -13.46 -6.79 -13.24
CA SER A 106 -13.69 -7.91 -12.33
C SER A 106 -12.50 -8.27 -11.42
N ILE A 107 -11.39 -7.53 -11.47
CA ILE A 107 -10.20 -7.79 -10.64
C ILE A 107 -10.21 -6.90 -9.39
N ASP A 108 -9.95 -7.48 -8.22
CA ASP A 108 -9.75 -6.77 -6.95
C ASP A 108 -8.48 -5.91 -7.02
N VAL A 109 -8.63 -4.71 -7.56
CA VAL A 109 -7.58 -3.71 -7.69
C VAL A 109 -7.54 -2.82 -6.46
N PRO A 110 -6.36 -2.46 -5.96
CA PRO A 110 -6.25 -1.47 -4.90
C PRO A 110 -6.80 -0.12 -5.41
N VAL A 111 -7.89 0.35 -4.82
CA VAL A 111 -8.50 1.63 -5.16
C VAL A 111 -8.00 2.70 -4.19
N TRP A 112 -7.66 3.88 -4.72
CA TRP A 112 -7.17 5.00 -3.94
C TRP A 112 -8.17 5.41 -2.85
N GLY A 113 -7.72 5.39 -1.59
CA GLY A 113 -8.54 5.78 -0.44
C GLY A 113 -9.71 4.85 -0.12
N ASN A 114 -9.80 3.68 -0.77
CA ASN A 114 -10.82 2.70 -0.47
C ASN A 114 -10.29 1.72 0.59
N ASN A 115 -10.56 2.03 1.86
CA ASN A 115 -10.50 1.04 2.92
C ASN A 115 -11.79 0.23 2.83
N GLY A 116 -11.71 -0.95 2.21
CA GLY A 116 -12.86 -1.83 1.97
C GLY A 116 -13.78 -2.04 3.18
#